data_AF-A0A3D4NLD8-F1
#
_entry.id   AF-A0A3D4NLD8-F1
#
_cell.length_a   1.000
_cell.length_b   1.000
_cell.length_c   1.000
_cell.angle_alpha   90.00
_cell.angle_beta   90.00
_cell.angle_gamma   90.00
#
_symmetry.space_group_name_H-M   'P 1'
#
loop_
_entity.id
_entity.type
_entity.pdbx_description
1 polymer ?
#
loop_
_entity_poly.entity_id
_entity_poly.type
_entity_poly.pdbx_seq_one_letter_code
_entity_poly.pdbx_strand_id
1 'polypeptide(L)' 'FLGPGKTFCAHAPGAVEPLGSAIKYFRPEFEAGIAPTSAVVPPLARPIVVGA' A
#
# COMPACT_ATOMS: atom_id res chain seq x y z
N PHE A 1 2.95 5.76 12.95
CA PHE A 1 3.48 4.55 13.61
C PHE A 1 2.29 3.71 14.08
N LEU A 2 2.07 2.53 13.48
CA LEU A 2 1.03 1.59 13.94
C LEU A 2 1.63 0.73 15.05
N GLY A 3 1.61 1.25 16.28
CA GLY A 3 2.10 0.52 17.46
C GLY A 3 1.06 -0.48 18.02
N PRO A 4 1.46 -1.28 19.03
CA PRO A 4 0.55 -2.17 19.74
C PRO A 4 -0.72 -1.45 20.23
N GLY A 5 -1.89 -2.07 20.07
CA GLY A 5 -3.18 -1.50 20.49
C GLY A 5 -3.80 -0.48 19.54
N LYS A 6 -3.17 -0.17 18.40
CA LYS A 6 -3.75 0.68 17.34
C LYS A 6 -4.46 -0.12 16.24
N THR A 7 -4.37 -1.45 16.30
CA THR A 7 -4.98 -2.38 15.35
C THR A 7 -5.56 -3.57 16.08
N PHE A 8 -6.57 -4.21 15.47
CA PHE A 8 -7.27 -5.36 16.04
C PHE A 8 -6.33 -6.57 16.30
N CYS A 9 -5.34 -6.77 15.43
CA CYS A 9 -4.38 -7.87 15.54
C CYS A 9 -2.94 -7.41 15.26
N ALA A 10 -1.98 -8.26 15.61
CA ALA A 10 -0.54 -8.05 15.40
C ALA A 10 -0.11 -8.07 13.92
N HIS A 11 -1.01 -8.44 13.01
CA HIS A 11 -0.70 -8.53 11.58
C HIS A 11 -0.34 -7.16 10.99
N ALA A 12 -1.12 -6.12 11.31
CA ALA A 12 -0.90 -4.77 10.80
C ALA A 12 0.40 -4.10 11.30
N PRO A 13 0.76 -4.12 12.59
CA PRO A 13 2.06 -3.61 13.04
C PRO A 13 3.23 -4.41 12.43
N GLY A 14 3.07 -5.72 12.22
CA GLY A 14 4.09 -6.55 11.55
C GLY A 14 4.30 -6.21 10.06
N ALA A 15 3.25 -5.76 9.36
CA ALA A 15 3.33 -5.42 7.94
C ALA A 15 3.88 -4.01 7.66
N VAL A 16 3.74 -3.07 8.60
CA VAL A 16 4.16 -1.67 8.38
C VAL A 16 5.67 -1.46 8.51
N GLU A 17 6.35 -2.25 9.35
CA GLU A 17 7.81 -2.23 9.52
C GLU A 17 8.55 -2.50 8.19
N PRO A 18 8.31 -3.63 7.49
CA PRO A 18 8.97 -3.90 6.21
C PRO A 18 8.57 -2.87 5.14
N LEU A 19 7.30 -2.42 5.11
CA LEU A 19 6.85 -1.39 4.16
C LEU A 19 7.58 -0.06 4.37
N GLY A 20 7.78 0.37 5.61
CA GLY A 20 8.52 1.58 5.94
C GLY A 20 9.98 1.51 5.46
N SER A 21 10.63 0.37 5.63
CA SER A 21 11.98 0.14 5.12
C SER A 21 12.03 0.16 3.59
N ALA A 22 11.05 -0.47 2.92
CA ALA A 22 10.98 -0.50 1.47
C ALA A 22 10.85 0.90 0.86
N ILE A 23 9.97 1.74 1.43
CA ILE A 23 9.81 3.14 0.98
C ILE A 23 11.06 3.96 1.29
N LYS A 24 11.76 3.71 2.40
CA LYS A 24 12.98 4.44 2.76
C LYS A 24 14.13 4.20 1.76
N TYR A 25 14.33 2.95 1.35
CA TYR A 25 15.49 2.57 0.52
C TYR A 25 15.20 2.52 -0.98
N PHE A 26 13.95 2.29 -1.38
CA PHE A 26 13.56 2.08 -2.79
C PHE A 26 12.50 3.07 -3.27
N ARG A 27 12.42 4.25 -2.63
CA ARG A 27 11.48 5.31 -3.02
C ARG A 27 11.50 5.63 -4.52
N PRO A 28 12.67 5.84 -5.17
CA PRO A 28 12.68 6.19 -6.59
C PRO A 28 12.11 5.07 -7.47
N GLU A 29 12.26 3.81 -7.08
CA GLU A 29 11.74 2.66 -7.82
C GLU A 29 10.21 2.60 -7.71
N PHE A 30 9.66 2.89 -6.53
CA PHE A 30 8.21 3.03 -6.35
C PHE A 30 7.67 4.21 -7.17
N GLU A 31 8.33 5.37 -7.12
CA GLU A 31 7.94 6.57 -7.87
C GLU A 31 7.96 6.31 -9.38
N ALA A 32 8.99 5.62 -9.90
CA ALA A 32 9.05 5.19 -11.29
C ALA A 32 7.96 4.18 -11.66
N GLY A 33 7.61 3.26 -10.75
CA GLY A 33 6.58 2.26 -10.96
C GLY A 33 5.14 2.81 -10.97
N ILE A 34 4.89 3.94 -10.29
CA ILE A 34 3.58 4.63 -10.29
C ILE A 34 3.53 5.82 -11.24
N ALA A 35 4.68 6.22 -11.82
CA ALA A 35 4.72 7.29 -12.79
C ALA A 35 3.75 6.93 -13.94
N PRO A 36 2.92 7.88 -14.39
CA PRO A 36 2.00 7.65 -15.48
C PRO A 36 2.80 7.41 -16.77
N THR A 37 3.17 6.16 -17.01
CA THR A 37 3.46 5.71 -18.36
C THR A 37 2.12 5.70 -19.08
N SER A 38 2.06 6.19 -20.31
CA SER A 38 0.83 6.25 -21.10
C SER A 38 0.22 4.85 -21.42
N ALA A 39 0.70 3.79 -20.76
CA ALA A 39 0.21 2.43 -20.89
C ALA A 39 -0.73 2.07 -19.71
N VAL A 40 -2.01 1.97 -20.04
CA VAL A 40 -3.03 1.10 -19.42
C VAL A 40 -2.91 0.95 -17.90
N VAL A 41 -3.56 1.84 -17.17
CA VAL A 41 -4.01 1.52 -15.81
C VAL A 41 -5.21 0.56 -15.98
N PRO A 42 -5.07 -0.77 -15.80
CA PRO A 42 -6.26 -1.60 -15.66
C PRO A 42 -7.06 -1.03 -14.48
N PRO A 43 -8.41 -1.01 -14.54
CA PRO A 43 -9.22 -0.37 -13.52
C PRO A 43 -8.87 -0.95 -12.16
N LEU A 44 -8.08 -0.19 -11.38
CA LEU A 44 -7.66 -0.54 -10.03
C LEU A 44 -8.92 -0.47 -9.17
N ALA A 45 -9.52 -1.66 -9.00
CA ALA A 45 -10.81 -1.89 -8.36
C ALA A 45 -12.01 -1.29 -9.14
N ARG A 46 -12.85 -2.19 -9.66
CA ARG A 46 -14.27 -1.84 -9.86
C ARG A 46 -14.84 -1.49 -8.47
N PRO A 47 -15.66 -0.44 -8.35
CA PRO A 47 -16.28 -0.11 -7.06
C PRO A 47 -17.00 -1.36 -6.55
N ILE A 48 -16.63 -1.82 -5.34
CA ILE A 48 -17.37 -2.86 -4.64
C ILE A 48 -18.71 -2.21 -4.27
N VAL A 49 -19.76 -2.58 -4.99
CA VAL A 49 -21.13 -2.24 -4.60
C VAL A 49 -21.39 -2.98 -3.28
N VAL A 50 -21.24 -2.29 -2.16
CA VAL A 50 -21.75 -2.77 -0.87
C VAL A 50 -23.26 -2.55 -0.90
N GLY A 51 -23.99 -3.62 -1.24
CA GLY A 51 -25.43 -3.69 -1.16
C GLY A 51 -25.83 -4.87 -0.28
N ALA A 52 -26.30 -4.56 0.93
CA ALA A 52 -27.29 -5.28 1.74
C ALA A 52 -27.58 -4.44 2.99
#